data_AF-A0JW66-F1
#
_entry.id   AF-A0JW66-F1
#
_cell.length_a   1.000
_cell.length_b   1.000
_cell.length_c   1.000
_cell.angle_alpha   90.00
_cell.angle_beta   90.00
_cell.angle_gamma   90.00
#
_symmetry.space_group_name_H-M   'P 1'
#
loop_
_entity.id
_entity.type
_entity.pdbx_description
1 polymer ?
#
loop_
_entity_poly.entity_id
_entity_poly.type
_entity_poly.pdbx_seq_one_letter_code
_entity_poly.pdbx_strand_id
1 'polypeptide(L)'
;MSIKRSPTIFCAVAAVVSLCLWTTGCTNGSGPAPESSTSLSGPPTTQTPVPSEKTAAPSLSPSPSPSPSTEAVPSSWPDVVAQTQSGVGQFSVTRCENSFTGTGFLVGPDLVVTAAHMVRDASAISISFGRTTVNATTLGTNELADLALVRTETPVQGHQFQFRTTEPPIGTDVAALGFPLGRPFTFTRGTVSALNAEQRIGSRVLSNLIQTDTAINHGNSGGPLITQDGQVSGVIVTIEFDENVRAEGIAYAVTAPRAAAAVQEWQKRSVPVTLKDCGNAPAPGSGSFPLTVLSSHDQARNIGQSLLLHGQGINQGAYAAAFKQFTPELQATFGDSVAWSAELGSSYWQKVEIVDVTGSGDALSADVNLQTRQDAAHGRNGQTCSNWKLRYAMHWDGSAWLIAGTSLPFGEPTAC
;
A
#
# COMPACT_ATOMS: atom_id res chain seq x y z
N MET A 1 -47.44 21.84 -37.66
CA MET A 1 -48.48 21.53 -36.65
C MET A 1 -47.76 21.48 -35.30
N SER A 2 -47.72 22.55 -34.50
CA SER A 2 -48.72 22.94 -33.48
C SER A 2 -49.19 21.76 -32.61
N ILE A 3 -49.22 21.77 -31.28
CA ILE A 3 -49.11 22.79 -30.23
C ILE A 3 -49.20 22.04 -28.87
N LYS A 4 -48.46 22.49 -27.83
CA LYS A 4 -48.74 22.43 -26.35
C LYS A 4 -48.99 21.04 -25.69
N ARG A 5 -48.70 20.75 -24.41
CA ARG A 5 -48.73 21.52 -23.15
C ARG A 5 -48.11 20.63 -22.03
N SER A 6 -47.42 21.23 -21.06
CA SER A 6 -47.11 20.61 -19.74
C SER A 6 -48.37 20.37 -18.91
N PRO A 7 -48.24 19.57 -17.83
CA PRO A 7 -48.63 20.10 -16.53
C PRO A 7 -47.61 19.84 -15.41
N THR A 8 -47.55 20.84 -14.54
CA THR A 8 -46.98 20.95 -13.20
C THR A 8 -47.62 19.97 -12.21
N ILE A 9 -46.83 19.37 -11.31
CA ILE A 9 -47.33 18.70 -10.09
C ILE A 9 -46.49 19.13 -8.87
N PHE A 10 -47.16 19.93 -8.03
CA PHE A 10 -47.15 20.06 -6.56
C PHE A 10 -45.86 19.90 -5.72
N CYS A 11 -45.44 21.05 -5.17
CA CYS A 11 -44.79 21.16 -3.86
C CYS A 11 -45.77 20.82 -2.72
N ALA A 12 -45.33 20.03 -1.73
CA ALA A 12 -45.86 20.06 -0.36
C ALA A 12 -44.91 19.31 0.59
N VAL A 13 -44.14 20.04 1.42
CA VAL A 13 -43.75 19.55 2.75
C VAL A 13 -43.83 20.72 3.72
N ALA A 14 -44.68 20.55 4.73
CA ALA A 14 -44.97 21.48 5.80
C ALA A 14 -43.82 21.52 6.82
N ALA A 15 -43.47 22.72 7.26
CA ALA A 15 -42.61 22.97 8.41
C ALA A 15 -43.47 23.49 9.57
N VAL A 16 -43.47 22.79 10.71
CA VAL A 16 -44.02 23.29 11.98
C VAL A 16 -43.00 23.01 13.10
N VAL A 17 -42.28 24.08 13.45
CA VAL A 17 -41.91 24.62 14.77
C VAL A 17 -42.15 23.74 16.01
N SER A 18 -41.11 23.60 16.85
CA SER A 18 -41.24 23.84 18.31
C SER A 18 -39.91 24.17 18.97
N LEU A 19 -39.93 25.36 19.59
CA LEU A 19 -38.93 26.04 20.39
C LEU A 19 -39.15 25.66 21.86
N CYS A 20 -38.10 25.37 22.63
CA CYS A 20 -38.15 25.46 24.08
C CYS A 20 -36.75 25.70 24.67
N LEU A 21 -36.53 26.94 25.11
CA LEU A 21 -35.46 27.40 25.99
C LEU A 21 -35.79 27.02 27.43
N TRP A 22 -34.85 26.43 28.18
CA TRP A 22 -34.79 26.57 29.64
C TRP A 22 -33.34 26.72 30.11
N THR A 23 -33.09 27.89 30.70
CA THR A 23 -31.91 28.27 31.49
C THR A 23 -32.14 27.96 32.96
N THR A 24 -31.15 27.37 33.64
CA THR A 24 -30.93 27.45 35.11
C THR A 24 -29.47 27.00 35.34
N GLY A 25 -28.65 27.51 36.26
CA GLY A 25 -28.84 28.40 37.41
C GLY A 25 -27.73 28.03 38.41
N CYS A 26 -26.86 28.98 38.78
CA CYS A 26 -25.87 28.83 39.84
C CYS A 26 -26.51 29.12 41.20
N THR A 27 -26.17 28.37 42.26
CA THR A 27 -26.27 28.84 43.66
C THR A 27 -25.19 28.25 44.58
N ASN A 28 -24.67 29.13 45.45
CA ASN A 28 -23.71 28.91 46.53
C ASN A 28 -24.33 28.25 47.77
N GLY A 29 -23.49 27.68 48.65
CA GLY A 29 -23.83 27.39 50.05
C GLY A 29 -22.62 27.01 50.89
N SER A 30 -22.33 27.81 51.93
CA SER A 30 -21.08 27.85 52.71
C SER A 30 -21.16 27.15 54.07
N GLY A 31 -20.04 26.53 54.48
CA GLY A 31 -19.47 26.47 55.84
C GLY A 31 -20.03 25.44 56.86
N PRO A 32 -19.40 25.27 58.05
CA PRO A 32 -18.00 25.54 58.46
C PRO A 32 -17.28 24.34 59.14
N ALA A 33 -15.97 24.46 59.35
CA ALA A 33 -15.19 23.68 60.33
C ALA A 33 -15.46 24.18 61.77
N PRO A 34 -15.06 23.48 62.85
CA PRO A 34 -13.68 23.65 63.36
C PRO A 34 -13.06 22.42 64.09
N GLU A 35 -11.71 22.44 64.17
CA GLU A 35 -10.84 22.22 65.36
C GLU A 35 -10.93 20.91 66.19
N SER A 36 -9.88 20.29 66.74
CA SER A 36 -8.45 20.60 66.88
C SER A 36 -7.73 19.41 67.56
N SER A 37 -6.41 19.30 67.32
CA SER A 37 -5.32 18.87 68.23
C SER A 37 -5.35 17.45 68.85
N THR A 38 -4.27 16.70 69.08
CA THR A 38 -2.84 16.96 69.38
C THR A 38 -2.15 15.57 69.32
N SER A 39 -1.08 15.33 68.56
CA SER A 39 0.35 15.63 68.79
C SER A 39 1.13 14.61 69.63
N LEU A 40 2.42 14.45 69.23
CA LEU A 40 3.60 13.91 69.93
C LEU A 40 3.80 12.38 69.85
N SER A 41 4.98 11.81 69.57
CA SER A 41 6.35 12.31 69.29
C SER A 41 7.20 11.13 68.78
N GLY A 42 8.24 11.42 67.99
CA GLY A 42 9.22 10.44 67.48
C GLY A 42 10.40 10.14 68.46
N PRO A 43 11.62 9.89 67.93
CA PRO A 43 12.34 8.60 67.93
C PRO A 43 13.65 8.66 68.79
N PRO A 44 14.65 7.74 68.76
CA PRO A 44 15.55 7.52 67.60
C PRO A 44 16.21 6.12 67.41
N THR A 45 16.72 5.96 66.18
CA THR A 45 17.87 5.21 65.61
C THR A 45 18.81 4.42 66.52
N THR A 46 19.26 3.23 66.07
CA THR A 46 20.58 2.66 66.43
C THR A 46 21.16 1.84 65.27
N GLN A 47 22.48 1.89 65.18
CA GLN A 47 23.36 1.69 64.02
C GLN A 47 23.77 0.22 63.76
N THR A 48 24.18 -0.02 62.51
CA THR A 48 24.91 -1.17 61.98
C THR A 48 26.27 -1.40 62.65
N PRO A 49 26.76 -2.65 62.68
CA PRO A 49 28.19 -2.91 62.52
C PRO A 49 28.51 -3.95 61.43
N VAL A 50 29.61 -3.70 60.74
CA VAL A 50 30.41 -4.62 59.89
C VAL A 50 31.66 -4.94 60.72
N PRO A 51 32.19 -6.20 60.79
CA PRO A 51 33.27 -6.59 59.87
C PRO A 51 33.47 -8.11 59.62
N SER A 52 33.97 -8.47 58.43
CA SER A 52 35.27 -9.17 58.26
C SER A 52 35.32 -10.06 57.01
N GLU A 53 36.20 -9.60 56.14
CA GLU A 53 36.95 -10.24 55.07
C GLU A 53 37.40 -11.68 55.37
N LYS A 54 37.14 -12.60 54.42
CA LYS A 54 37.74 -13.95 54.40
C LYS A 54 38.42 -14.19 53.05
N THR A 55 39.73 -14.34 53.12
CA THR A 55 40.69 -14.64 52.07
C THR A 55 40.39 -15.96 51.33
N ALA A 56 40.68 -15.95 50.04
CA ALA A 56 40.48 -16.99 49.03
C ALA A 56 41.32 -18.26 49.23
N ALA A 57 40.82 -19.37 48.68
CA ALA A 57 41.58 -20.54 48.25
C ALA A 57 41.23 -20.84 46.78
N PRO A 58 42.18 -21.28 45.92
CA PRO A 58 41.95 -21.38 44.49
C PRO A 58 41.15 -22.63 44.13
N SER A 59 39.99 -22.46 43.50
CA SER A 59 39.24 -23.54 42.87
C SER A 59 39.54 -23.55 41.37
N LEU A 60 39.96 -24.70 40.87
CA LEU A 60 40.37 -24.96 39.50
C LEU A 60 39.25 -24.63 38.50
N SER A 61 39.59 -23.91 37.43
CA SER A 61 38.69 -23.60 36.30
C SER A 61 38.20 -24.88 35.60
N PRO A 62 36.90 -25.04 35.35
CA PRO A 62 36.43 -25.89 34.27
C PRO A 62 36.44 -25.11 32.95
N SER A 63 37.02 -25.73 31.92
CA SER A 63 37.00 -25.28 30.52
C SER A 63 35.56 -25.01 30.04
N PRO A 64 35.25 -23.88 29.38
CA PRO A 64 33.92 -23.68 28.82
C PRO A 64 33.72 -24.60 27.61
N SER A 65 32.75 -25.49 27.73
CA SER A 65 32.14 -26.21 26.60
C SER A 65 31.42 -25.20 25.70
N PRO A 66 31.42 -25.34 24.35
CA PRO A 66 30.81 -24.37 23.47
C PRO A 66 29.29 -24.38 23.66
N SER A 67 28.74 -23.31 24.23
CA SER A 67 27.29 -23.05 24.24
C SER A 67 26.79 -22.82 22.81
N PRO A 68 25.58 -23.31 22.47
CA PRO A 68 24.96 -23.05 21.19
C PRO A 68 24.69 -21.55 21.04
N SER A 69 25.09 -20.99 19.91
CA SER A 69 24.89 -19.59 19.54
C SER A 69 23.42 -19.21 19.73
N THR A 70 23.13 -18.44 20.78
CA THR A 70 21.86 -17.74 20.93
C THR A 70 21.91 -16.60 19.92
N GLU A 71 21.07 -16.63 18.88
CA GLU A 71 20.88 -15.48 18.00
C GLU A 71 20.59 -14.26 18.89
N ALA A 72 21.42 -13.23 18.77
CA ALA A 72 21.28 -12.03 19.58
C ALA A 72 19.91 -11.41 19.31
N VAL A 73 19.07 -11.32 20.34
CA VAL A 73 17.82 -10.55 20.27
C VAL A 73 18.22 -9.10 19.94
N PRO A 74 17.62 -8.48 18.90
CA PRO A 74 17.93 -7.10 18.55
C PRO A 74 17.75 -6.17 19.75
N SER A 75 18.79 -5.41 20.09
CA SER A 75 18.78 -4.56 21.28
C SER A 75 18.07 -3.23 21.08
N SER A 76 17.82 -2.81 19.83
CA SER A 76 17.25 -1.51 19.51
C SER A 76 16.36 -1.55 18.25
N TRP A 77 15.45 -0.58 18.12
CA TRP A 77 14.61 -0.45 16.91
C TRP A 77 15.41 -0.33 15.60
N PRO A 78 16.51 0.43 15.51
CA PRO A 78 17.38 0.42 14.34
C PRO A 78 17.87 -0.98 13.97
N ASP A 79 18.27 -1.80 14.95
CA ASP A 79 18.73 -3.17 14.70
C ASP A 79 17.58 -4.05 14.17
N VAL A 80 16.40 -3.95 14.80
CA VAL A 80 15.19 -4.66 14.36
C VAL A 80 14.84 -4.28 12.92
N VAL A 81 14.83 -2.99 12.59
CA VAL A 81 14.51 -2.52 11.24
C VAL A 81 15.56 -3.00 10.24
N ALA A 82 16.85 -2.89 10.56
CA ALA A 82 17.93 -3.37 9.71
C ALA A 82 17.79 -4.86 9.39
N GLN A 83 17.38 -5.67 10.38
CA GLN A 83 17.16 -7.10 10.23
C GLN A 83 15.88 -7.43 9.43
N THR A 84 14.78 -6.70 9.68
CA THR A 84 13.44 -7.10 9.23
C THR A 84 12.99 -6.45 7.93
N GLN A 85 13.51 -5.27 7.56
CA GLN A 85 13.03 -4.50 6.40
C GLN A 85 13.08 -5.27 5.07
N SER A 86 14.05 -6.18 4.92
CA SER A 86 14.18 -7.01 3.70
C SER A 86 13.00 -7.98 3.49
N GLY A 87 12.27 -8.28 4.58
CA GLY A 87 11.08 -9.12 4.56
C GLY A 87 9.78 -8.39 4.22
N VAL A 88 9.81 -7.06 4.12
CA VAL A 88 8.61 -6.23 3.90
C VAL A 88 8.54 -5.84 2.43
N GLY A 89 7.43 -6.20 1.79
CA GLY A 89 7.21 -6.02 0.35
C GLY A 89 6.18 -4.96 0.05
N GLN A 90 6.46 -4.11 -0.95
CA GLN A 90 5.50 -3.15 -1.47
C GLN A 90 4.59 -3.85 -2.48
N PHE A 91 3.31 -3.92 -2.18
CA PHE A 91 2.30 -4.48 -3.08
C PHE A 91 1.94 -3.46 -4.15
N SER A 92 1.86 -3.92 -5.38
CA SER A 92 1.16 -3.26 -6.48
C SER A 92 0.09 -4.23 -6.97
N VAL A 93 -1.16 -3.97 -6.60
CA VAL A 93 -2.30 -4.80 -6.98
C VAL A 93 -3.10 -4.11 -8.05
N THR A 94 -3.41 -4.88 -9.08
CA THR A 94 -4.23 -4.46 -10.18
C THR A 94 -5.62 -5.07 -10.06
N ARG A 95 -6.66 -4.28 -10.31
CA ARG A 95 -8.05 -4.72 -10.52
C ARG A 95 -8.56 -4.23 -11.87
N CYS A 96 -9.76 -4.66 -12.25
CA CYS A 96 -10.35 -4.28 -13.53
C CYS A 96 -10.54 -2.76 -13.71
N GLU A 97 -10.75 -2.00 -12.62
CA GLU A 97 -11.12 -0.57 -12.67
C GLU A 97 -10.04 0.36 -12.11
N ASN A 98 -9.07 -0.16 -11.37
CA ASN A 98 -8.09 0.62 -10.61
C ASN A 98 -6.90 -0.24 -10.16
N SER A 99 -5.86 0.45 -9.68
CA SER A 99 -4.70 -0.17 -9.04
C SER A 99 -4.51 0.38 -7.63
N PHE A 100 -4.00 -0.45 -6.73
CA PHE A 100 -3.74 -0.07 -5.34
C PHE A 100 -2.32 -0.44 -4.95
N THR A 101 -1.74 0.37 -4.07
CA THR A 101 -0.49 0.04 -3.38
C THR A 101 -0.75 -0.27 -1.93
N GLY A 102 0.04 -1.19 -1.38
CA GLY A 102 -0.07 -1.60 0.01
C GLY A 102 1.20 -2.26 0.48
N THR A 103 1.11 -2.92 1.63
CA THR A 103 2.24 -3.61 2.24
C THR A 103 1.89 -5.08 2.45
N GLY A 104 2.90 -5.93 2.41
CA GLY A 104 2.84 -7.26 3.00
C GLY A 104 4.22 -7.70 3.47
N PHE A 105 4.30 -8.87 4.06
CA PHE A 105 5.55 -9.36 4.64
C PHE A 105 5.73 -10.87 4.49
N LEU A 106 6.98 -11.30 4.32
CA LEU A 106 7.34 -12.70 4.14
C LEU A 106 7.12 -13.50 5.42
N VAL A 107 6.45 -14.64 5.31
CA VAL A 107 6.28 -15.65 6.37
C VAL A 107 6.88 -17.01 5.96
N GLY A 108 7.55 -17.03 4.81
CA GLY A 108 8.20 -18.18 4.20
C GLY A 108 8.99 -17.72 2.96
N PRO A 109 9.66 -18.64 2.25
CA PRO A 109 10.50 -18.29 1.10
C PRO A 109 9.71 -17.73 -0.09
N ASP A 110 8.44 -18.13 -0.25
CA ASP A 110 7.55 -17.71 -1.33
C ASP A 110 6.17 -17.25 -0.81
N LEU A 111 6.02 -17.06 0.51
CA LEU A 111 4.74 -16.80 1.16
C LEU A 111 4.71 -15.42 1.79
N VAL A 112 3.69 -14.63 1.43
CA VAL A 112 3.54 -13.25 1.87
C VAL A 112 2.15 -13.02 2.45
N VAL A 113 2.07 -12.44 3.65
CA VAL A 113 0.82 -12.03 4.29
C VAL A 113 0.51 -10.58 3.96
N THR A 114 -0.76 -10.28 3.71
CA THR A 114 -1.27 -8.92 3.48
C THR A 114 -2.75 -8.84 3.90
N ALA A 115 -3.41 -7.72 3.63
CA ALA A 115 -4.84 -7.53 3.89
C ALA A 115 -5.73 -8.14 2.79
N ALA A 116 -6.92 -8.62 3.14
CA ALA A 116 -7.83 -9.22 2.15
C ALA A 116 -8.31 -8.21 1.12
N HIS A 117 -8.66 -7.00 1.56
CA HIS A 117 -9.07 -5.94 0.65
C HIS A 117 -7.93 -5.44 -0.23
N MET A 118 -6.67 -5.85 -0.05
CA MET A 118 -5.62 -5.55 -1.02
C MET A 118 -5.78 -6.42 -2.26
N VAL A 119 -5.99 -7.72 -2.06
CA VAL A 119 -5.98 -8.73 -3.13
C VAL A 119 -7.37 -9.13 -3.62
N ARG A 120 -8.44 -8.60 -3.02
CA ARG A 120 -9.81 -8.79 -3.48
C ARG A 120 -9.96 -8.34 -4.93
N ASP A 121 -10.64 -9.12 -5.76
CA ASP A 121 -10.84 -8.85 -7.19
C ASP A 121 -9.54 -8.53 -7.95
N ALA A 122 -8.39 -8.99 -7.44
CA ALA A 122 -7.12 -8.76 -8.09
C ALA A 122 -7.09 -9.51 -9.42
N SER A 123 -6.69 -8.79 -10.46
CA SER A 123 -6.40 -9.33 -11.78
C SER A 123 -4.91 -9.58 -11.97
N ALA A 124 -4.06 -8.83 -11.24
CA ALA A 124 -2.63 -9.09 -11.12
C ALA A 124 -2.09 -8.60 -9.77
N ILE A 125 -1.06 -9.26 -9.26
CA ILE A 125 -0.38 -8.89 -8.00
C ILE A 125 1.13 -8.86 -8.24
N SER A 126 1.75 -7.71 -8.01
CA SER A 126 3.20 -7.54 -7.90
C SER A 126 3.60 -7.27 -6.47
N ILE A 127 4.78 -7.74 -6.08
CA ILE A 127 5.38 -7.42 -4.80
C ILE A 127 6.85 -7.04 -5.02
N SER A 128 7.22 -5.85 -4.57
CA SER A 128 8.59 -5.36 -4.65
C SER A 128 9.29 -5.45 -3.30
N PHE A 129 10.39 -6.19 -3.24
CA PHE A 129 11.30 -6.33 -2.11
C PHE A 129 12.62 -5.64 -2.46
N GLY A 130 12.78 -4.39 -2.02
CA GLY A 130 13.90 -3.55 -2.42
C GLY A 130 13.90 -3.30 -3.93
N ARG A 131 14.84 -3.93 -4.65
CA ARG A 131 14.98 -3.82 -6.11
C ARG A 131 14.37 -5.01 -6.87
N THR A 132 13.90 -6.03 -6.16
CA THR A 132 13.37 -7.25 -6.76
C THR A 132 11.86 -7.19 -6.79
N THR A 133 11.27 -7.29 -7.97
CA THR A 133 9.82 -7.33 -8.15
C THR A 133 9.40 -8.72 -8.62
N VAL A 134 8.43 -9.31 -7.94
CA VAL A 134 7.91 -10.65 -8.26
C VAL A 134 6.39 -10.62 -8.37
N ASN A 135 5.86 -11.43 -9.28
CA ASN A 135 4.43 -11.66 -9.38
C ASN A 135 3.96 -12.63 -8.28
N ALA A 136 2.69 -12.54 -7.91
CA ALA A 136 2.10 -13.41 -6.92
C ALA A 136 0.67 -13.83 -7.25
N THR A 137 0.25 -14.95 -6.68
CA THR A 137 -1.10 -15.49 -6.74
C THR A 137 -1.67 -15.62 -5.34
N THR A 138 -2.98 -15.47 -5.18
CA THR A 138 -3.61 -15.57 -3.85
C THR A 138 -3.82 -17.03 -3.49
N LEU A 139 -3.34 -17.47 -2.31
CA LEU A 139 -3.60 -18.82 -1.79
C LEU A 139 -4.89 -18.88 -0.97
N GLY A 140 -5.23 -17.79 -0.29
CA GLY A 140 -6.44 -17.72 0.50
C GLY A 140 -6.71 -16.32 1.03
N THR A 141 -7.98 -16.04 1.25
CA THR A 141 -8.46 -14.79 1.82
C THR A 141 -9.49 -15.07 2.91
N ASN A 142 -9.55 -14.18 3.89
CA ASN A 142 -10.61 -14.09 4.88
C ASN A 142 -11.07 -12.64 4.92
N GLU A 143 -12.12 -12.32 4.15
CA GLU A 143 -12.66 -10.97 4.07
C GLU A 143 -13.26 -10.46 5.39
N LEU A 144 -13.71 -11.36 6.28
CA LEU A 144 -14.24 -10.99 7.59
C LEU A 144 -13.15 -10.67 8.60
N ALA A 145 -11.93 -11.18 8.38
CA ALA A 145 -10.76 -10.84 9.17
C ALA A 145 -9.88 -9.79 8.49
N ASP A 146 -10.18 -9.47 7.24
CA ASP A 146 -9.32 -8.68 6.35
C ASP A 146 -7.89 -9.23 6.22
N LEU A 147 -7.74 -10.54 6.09
CA LEU A 147 -6.44 -11.21 5.91
C LEU A 147 -6.33 -11.93 4.56
N ALA A 148 -5.14 -11.94 3.99
CA ALA A 148 -4.82 -12.76 2.83
C ALA A 148 -3.40 -13.35 2.92
N LEU A 149 -3.24 -14.52 2.31
CA LEU A 149 -1.95 -15.13 2.02
C LEU A 149 -1.79 -15.22 0.51
N VAL A 150 -0.68 -14.69 0.01
CA VAL A 150 -0.29 -14.80 -1.38
C VAL A 150 1.01 -15.59 -1.52
N ARG A 151 1.19 -16.22 -2.67
CA ARG A 151 2.39 -16.94 -3.06
C ARG A 151 3.06 -16.24 -4.23
N THR A 152 4.32 -15.87 -4.07
CA THR A 152 5.15 -15.35 -5.15
C THR A 152 5.51 -16.45 -6.14
N GLU A 153 5.62 -16.13 -7.44
CA GLU A 153 5.98 -17.12 -8.48
C GLU A 153 7.38 -17.72 -8.29
N THR A 154 8.29 -16.97 -7.67
CA THR A 154 9.65 -17.43 -7.34
C THR A 154 9.98 -17.06 -5.90
N PRO A 155 10.77 -17.88 -5.18
CA PRO A 155 11.22 -17.54 -3.84
C PRO A 155 11.97 -16.22 -3.79
N VAL A 156 11.73 -15.44 -2.74
CA VAL A 156 12.35 -14.14 -2.50
C VAL A 156 13.33 -14.22 -1.34
N GLN A 157 14.49 -13.59 -1.48
CA GLN A 157 15.44 -13.42 -0.38
C GLN A 157 14.98 -12.26 0.52
N GLY A 158 14.78 -12.54 1.80
CA GLY A 158 14.39 -11.54 2.79
C GLY A 158 14.13 -12.17 4.15
N HIS A 159 13.97 -11.32 5.16
CA HIS A 159 13.61 -11.77 6.50
C HIS A 159 12.23 -12.46 6.50
N GLN A 160 12.15 -13.65 7.08
CA GLN A 160 10.89 -14.36 7.26
C GLN A 160 10.37 -14.10 8.68
N PHE A 161 9.25 -13.40 8.76
CA PHE A 161 8.66 -13.02 10.03
C PHE A 161 8.04 -14.22 10.74
N GLN A 162 8.17 -14.22 12.06
CA GLN A 162 7.48 -15.13 12.95
C GLN A 162 6.32 -14.40 13.64
N PHE A 163 5.18 -15.07 13.75
CA PHE A 163 4.05 -14.56 14.52
C PHE A 163 4.26 -14.80 16.01
N ARG A 164 3.91 -13.80 16.82
CA ARG A 164 3.71 -14.02 18.25
C ARG A 164 2.57 -15.00 18.49
N THR A 165 2.72 -15.86 19.49
CA THR A 165 1.69 -16.84 19.89
C THR A 165 0.61 -16.24 20.77
N THR A 166 0.86 -15.07 21.37
CA THR A 166 -0.08 -14.35 22.24
C THR A 166 -0.24 -12.90 21.81
N GLU A 167 -1.32 -12.27 22.26
CA GLU A 167 -1.49 -10.83 22.10
C GLU A 167 -0.53 -10.06 23.04
N PRO A 168 0.07 -8.96 22.56
CA PRO A 168 0.87 -8.08 23.42
C PRO A 168 -0.03 -7.37 24.45
N PRO A 169 0.40 -7.21 25.72
CA PRO A 169 -0.31 -6.39 26.70
C PRO A 169 -0.49 -4.93 26.25
N ILE A 170 -1.50 -4.25 26.78
CA ILE A 170 -1.67 -2.79 26.64
C ILE A 170 -0.41 -2.08 27.18
N GLY A 171 0.06 -1.07 26.45
CA GLY A 171 1.31 -0.34 26.73
C GLY A 171 2.56 -0.98 26.13
N THR A 172 2.46 -2.14 25.48
CA THR A 172 3.60 -2.75 24.79
C THR A 172 4.04 -1.88 23.62
N ASP A 173 5.35 -1.61 23.54
CA ASP A 173 5.97 -0.94 22.40
C ASP A 173 5.84 -1.77 21.12
N VAL A 174 5.32 -1.14 20.08
CA VAL A 174 5.12 -1.75 18.76
C VAL A 174 5.57 -0.80 17.66
N ALA A 175 5.84 -1.35 16.48
CA ALA A 175 6.14 -0.57 15.30
C ALA A 175 5.46 -1.13 14.05
N ALA A 176 5.02 -0.24 13.18
CA ALA A 176 4.54 -0.54 11.85
C ALA A 176 5.68 -0.39 10.84
N LEU A 177 5.82 -1.38 9.96
CA LEU A 177 6.70 -1.33 8.80
C LEU A 177 5.83 -1.30 7.52
N GLY A 178 6.13 -0.42 6.58
CA GLY A 178 5.38 -0.40 5.32
C GLY A 178 5.65 0.76 4.39
N PHE A 179 4.79 0.88 3.38
CA PHE A 179 4.91 1.80 2.25
C PHE A 179 3.69 2.76 2.19
N PRO A 180 3.58 3.71 3.12
CA PRO A 180 2.43 4.60 3.20
C PRO A 180 2.33 5.46 1.93
N LEU A 181 1.13 5.53 1.36
CA LEU A 181 0.82 6.27 0.14
C LEU A 181 1.67 5.84 -1.06
N GLY A 182 2.17 4.59 -1.06
CA GLY A 182 3.08 4.08 -2.09
C GLY A 182 4.49 4.70 -2.04
N ARG A 183 4.83 5.44 -0.98
CA ARG A 183 6.14 6.07 -0.78
C ARG A 183 7.19 5.04 -0.35
N PRO A 184 8.50 5.41 -0.34
CA PRO A 184 9.55 4.53 0.15
C PRO A 184 9.27 3.98 1.55
N PHE A 185 9.92 2.87 1.88
CA PHE A 185 9.80 2.18 3.16
C PHE A 185 9.83 3.14 4.35
N THR A 186 8.91 2.91 5.29
CA THR A 186 8.80 3.67 6.54
C THR A 186 8.74 2.76 7.76
N PHE A 187 9.20 3.31 8.87
CA PHE A 187 9.08 2.77 10.21
C PHE A 187 8.33 3.80 11.05
N THR A 188 7.24 3.40 11.69
CA THR A 188 6.53 4.23 12.68
C THR A 188 6.33 3.45 13.96
N ARG A 189 6.63 4.07 15.11
CA ARG A 189 6.51 3.45 16.44
C ARG A 189 5.27 3.98 17.16
N GLY A 190 4.68 3.14 17.99
CA GLY A 190 3.68 3.48 18.98
C GLY A 190 3.61 2.43 20.07
N THR A 191 2.45 2.30 20.68
CA THR A 191 2.13 1.36 21.75
C THR A 191 0.79 0.68 21.47
N VAL A 192 0.57 -0.46 22.09
CA VAL A 192 -0.75 -1.09 22.15
C VAL A 192 -1.66 -0.27 23.05
N SER A 193 -2.71 0.34 22.50
CA SER A 193 -3.63 1.20 23.25
C SER A 193 -4.82 0.42 23.82
N ALA A 194 -5.30 -0.61 23.09
CA ALA A 194 -6.37 -1.49 23.55
C ALA A 194 -6.32 -2.86 22.84
N LEU A 195 -6.98 -3.84 23.43
CA LEU A 195 -7.21 -5.17 22.85
C LEU A 195 -8.72 -5.40 22.70
N ASN A 196 -9.09 -6.39 21.88
CA ASN A 196 -10.48 -6.70 21.57
C ASN A 196 -11.27 -5.50 21.03
N ALA A 197 -10.59 -4.61 20.31
CA ALA A 197 -11.25 -3.49 19.67
C ALA A 197 -12.14 -3.99 18.55
N GLU A 198 -13.26 -3.29 18.35
CA GLU A 198 -14.17 -3.51 17.24
C GLU A 198 -14.18 -2.28 16.35
N GLN A 199 -14.24 -2.50 15.04
CA GLN A 199 -14.34 -1.43 14.08
C GLN A 199 -15.31 -1.77 12.97
N ARG A 200 -16.21 -0.84 12.68
CA ARG A 200 -17.26 -1.00 11.67
C ARG A 200 -16.80 -0.39 10.35
N ILE A 201 -16.83 -1.19 9.29
CA ILE A 201 -16.49 -0.80 7.91
C ILE A 201 -17.70 -1.07 7.03
N GLY A 202 -18.41 -0.01 6.65
CA GLY A 202 -19.70 -0.14 5.95
C GLY A 202 -20.68 -0.98 6.77
N SER A 203 -21.08 -2.14 6.22
CA SER A 203 -21.95 -3.12 6.87
C SER A 203 -21.22 -4.22 7.64
N ARG A 204 -19.88 -4.24 7.62
CA ARG A 204 -19.05 -5.27 8.27
C ARG A 204 -18.53 -4.77 9.61
N VAL A 205 -18.37 -5.67 10.58
CA VAL A 205 -17.70 -5.39 11.85
C VAL A 205 -16.47 -6.27 11.94
N LEU A 206 -15.29 -5.65 11.98
CA LEU A 206 -14.04 -6.31 12.34
C LEU A 206 -13.96 -6.32 13.86
N SER A 207 -13.91 -7.50 14.46
CA SER A 207 -13.75 -7.67 15.90
C SER A 207 -12.41 -8.31 16.23
N ASN A 208 -12.05 -8.26 17.51
CA ASN A 208 -10.81 -8.82 18.07
C ASN A 208 -9.57 -8.18 17.43
N LEU A 209 -9.56 -6.86 17.35
CA LEU A 209 -8.44 -6.08 16.84
C LEU A 209 -7.55 -5.58 17.98
N ILE A 210 -6.27 -5.40 17.67
CA ILE A 210 -5.35 -4.59 18.45
C ILE A 210 -5.59 -3.13 18.04
N GLN A 211 -5.81 -2.25 19.01
CA GLN A 211 -5.77 -0.82 18.80
C GLN A 211 -4.37 -0.30 19.16
N THR A 212 -3.83 0.62 18.36
CA THR A 212 -2.54 1.26 18.58
C THR A 212 -2.58 2.74 18.22
N ASP A 213 -1.72 3.53 18.87
CA ASP A 213 -1.45 4.93 18.53
C ASP A 213 -0.34 5.10 17.49
N THR A 214 0.18 3.98 16.95
CA THR A 214 1.18 3.99 15.89
C THR A 214 0.67 4.77 14.68
N ALA A 215 1.47 5.72 14.19
CA ALA A 215 1.12 6.50 13.00
C ALA A 215 0.98 5.58 11.77
N ILE A 216 -0.26 5.41 11.31
CA ILE A 216 -0.63 4.53 10.20
C ILE A 216 -1.41 5.34 9.17
N ASN A 217 -0.98 5.24 7.90
CA ASN A 217 -1.65 5.87 6.76
C ASN A 217 -2.03 4.81 5.73
N HIS A 218 -2.90 5.16 4.77
CA HIS A 218 -3.14 4.34 3.58
C HIS A 218 -1.81 3.87 2.99
N GLY A 219 -1.73 2.61 2.54
CA GLY A 219 -0.49 1.99 2.06
C GLY A 219 0.23 1.13 3.12
N ASN A 220 0.03 1.37 4.43
CA ASN A 220 0.51 0.45 5.48
C ASN A 220 -0.36 -0.80 5.64
N SER A 221 -1.54 -0.83 5.02
CA SER A 221 -2.47 -1.96 5.06
C SER A 221 -1.78 -3.25 4.63
N GLY A 222 -1.97 -4.31 5.42
CA GLY A 222 -1.34 -5.61 5.22
C GLY A 222 0.10 -5.70 5.73
N GLY A 223 0.71 -4.59 6.16
CA GLY A 223 2.04 -4.57 6.76
C GLY A 223 2.08 -5.15 8.17
N PRO A 224 3.27 -5.55 8.65
CA PRO A 224 3.41 -6.11 9.98
C PRO A 224 3.43 -5.00 11.04
N LEU A 225 2.66 -5.21 12.11
CA LEU A 225 2.86 -4.57 13.40
C LEU A 225 3.77 -5.50 14.22
N ILE A 226 4.96 -5.03 14.60
CA ILE A 226 6.00 -5.83 15.26
C ILE A 226 6.34 -5.33 16.65
N THR A 227 6.81 -6.23 17.50
CA THR A 227 7.45 -5.91 18.79
C THR A 227 8.97 -5.78 18.64
N GLN A 228 9.66 -5.29 19.68
CA GLN A 228 11.12 -5.05 19.64
C GLN A 228 11.97 -6.33 19.50
N ASP A 229 11.38 -7.51 19.71
CA ASP A 229 12.00 -8.80 19.40
C ASP A 229 11.87 -9.19 17.91
N GLY A 230 11.28 -8.32 17.08
CA GLY A 230 11.09 -8.54 15.64
C GLY A 230 9.91 -9.45 15.28
N GLN A 231 9.15 -9.94 16.27
CA GLN A 231 7.99 -10.79 16.03
C GLN A 231 6.75 -9.98 15.67
N VAL A 232 5.91 -10.54 14.80
CA VAL A 232 4.65 -9.92 14.38
C VAL A 232 3.63 -10.06 15.49
N SER A 233 3.15 -8.93 16.01
CA SER A 233 2.04 -8.85 16.96
C SER A 233 0.68 -8.68 16.28
N GLY A 234 0.66 -8.13 15.05
CA GLY A 234 -0.54 -8.08 14.22
C GLY A 234 -0.31 -7.68 12.77
N VAL A 235 -1.37 -7.73 11.97
CA VAL A 235 -1.41 -7.30 10.57
C VAL A 235 -2.22 -6.02 10.47
N ILE A 236 -1.61 -4.94 9.99
CA ILE A 236 -2.21 -3.60 9.98
C ILE A 236 -3.40 -3.58 9.02
N VAL A 237 -4.51 -2.98 9.47
CA VAL A 237 -5.69 -2.73 8.65
C VAL A 237 -5.88 -1.24 8.51
N THR A 238 -5.61 -0.67 7.33
CA THR A 238 -5.97 0.72 7.06
C THR A 238 -7.40 0.75 6.57
N ILE A 239 -8.24 1.46 7.29
CA ILE A 239 -9.67 1.53 7.03
C ILE A 239 -9.91 2.85 6.29
N GLU A 240 -10.64 2.79 5.18
CA GLU A 240 -11.23 3.98 4.58
C GLU A 240 -12.26 4.52 5.58
N PHE A 241 -11.84 5.49 6.39
CA PHE A 241 -12.77 6.28 7.18
C PHE A 241 -13.64 7.09 6.22
N ASP A 242 -14.94 7.18 6.52
CA ASP A 242 -15.74 8.32 6.06
C ASP A 242 -14.97 9.60 6.42
N GLU A 243 -14.78 10.51 5.47
CA GLU A 243 -13.89 11.68 5.59
C GLU A 243 -14.16 12.54 6.84
N ASN A 244 -15.33 12.36 7.47
CA ASN A 244 -15.77 13.06 8.67
C ASN A 244 -15.32 12.44 10.00
N VAL A 245 -14.68 11.26 10.02
CA VAL A 245 -14.25 10.59 11.27
C VAL A 245 -12.81 10.11 11.16
N ARG A 246 -11.85 11.04 11.21
CA ARG A 246 -10.44 10.72 11.49
C ARG A 246 -10.15 11.03 12.95
N ALA A 247 -10.07 10.00 13.79
CA ALA A 247 -9.49 10.13 15.11
C ALA A 247 -7.97 9.97 14.99
N GLU A 248 -7.25 11.08 15.12
CA GLU A 248 -5.78 11.08 15.14
C GLU A 248 -5.27 10.15 16.25
N GLY A 249 -4.26 9.34 15.94
CA GLY A 249 -3.65 8.42 16.91
C GLY A 249 -4.50 7.18 17.25
N ILE A 250 -5.44 6.78 16.39
CA ILE A 250 -6.16 5.50 16.53
C ILE A 250 -6.02 4.69 15.25
N ALA A 251 -5.34 3.55 15.34
CA ALA A 251 -5.18 2.59 14.26
C ALA A 251 -5.41 1.16 14.76
N TYR A 252 -5.61 0.23 13.82
CA TYR A 252 -6.00 -1.14 14.12
C TYR A 252 -5.14 -2.17 13.41
N ALA A 253 -4.94 -3.32 14.06
CA ALA A 253 -4.30 -4.49 13.50
C ALA A 253 -5.03 -5.78 13.88
N VAL A 254 -5.09 -6.73 12.95
CA VAL A 254 -5.58 -8.09 13.20
C VAL A 254 -4.53 -8.84 14.00
N THR A 255 -4.95 -9.58 15.03
CA THR A 255 -4.03 -10.20 15.98
C THR A 255 -3.16 -11.29 15.33
N ALA A 256 -1.90 -11.39 15.76
CA ALA A 256 -0.96 -12.40 15.28
C ALA A 256 -1.47 -13.85 15.42
N PRO A 257 -2.13 -14.28 16.52
CA PRO A 257 -2.71 -15.62 16.61
C PRO A 257 -3.76 -15.90 15.51
N ARG A 258 -4.60 -14.91 15.19
CA ARG A 258 -5.61 -15.02 14.13
C ARG A 258 -4.98 -15.11 12.75
N ALA A 259 -3.96 -14.29 12.49
CA ALA A 259 -3.19 -14.34 11.25
C ALA A 259 -2.46 -15.68 11.08
N ALA A 260 -1.76 -16.14 12.12
CA ALA A 260 -1.04 -17.42 12.11
C ALA A 260 -1.96 -18.61 11.83
N ALA A 261 -3.14 -18.67 12.46
CA ALA A 261 -4.12 -19.71 12.23
C ALA A 261 -4.62 -19.72 10.77
N ALA A 262 -4.88 -18.54 10.20
CA ALA A 262 -5.29 -18.41 8.80
C ALA A 262 -4.18 -18.85 7.83
N VAL A 263 -2.93 -18.45 8.08
CA VAL A 263 -1.76 -18.86 7.28
C VAL A 263 -1.57 -20.36 7.29
N GLN A 264 -1.62 -21.01 8.47
CA GLN A 264 -1.47 -22.45 8.60
C GLN A 264 -2.56 -23.22 7.84
N GLU A 265 -3.79 -22.71 7.84
CA GLU A 265 -4.90 -23.29 7.09
C GLU A 265 -4.68 -23.17 5.58
N TRP A 266 -4.28 -21.99 5.09
CA TRP A 266 -4.05 -21.77 3.66
C TRP A 266 -2.81 -22.47 3.11
N GLN A 267 -1.77 -22.66 3.93
CA GLN A 267 -0.58 -23.44 3.55
C GLN A 267 -0.91 -24.90 3.21
N LYS A 268 -1.99 -25.45 3.79
CA LYS A 268 -2.45 -26.82 3.51
C LYS A 268 -3.26 -26.92 2.22
N ARG A 269 -3.64 -25.80 1.59
CA ARG A 269 -4.42 -25.78 0.34
C ARG A 269 -3.49 -25.83 -0.86
N SER A 270 -3.84 -26.69 -1.82
CA SER A 270 -3.09 -26.90 -3.07
C SER A 270 -3.63 -26.10 -4.26
N VAL A 271 -4.79 -25.44 -4.11
CA VAL A 271 -5.46 -24.70 -5.20
C VAL A 271 -5.47 -23.21 -4.87
N PRO A 272 -4.73 -22.38 -5.64
CA PRO A 272 -4.80 -20.92 -5.53
C PRO A 272 -6.21 -20.40 -5.83
N VAL A 273 -6.56 -19.25 -5.24
CA VAL A 273 -7.74 -18.49 -5.62
C VAL A 273 -7.52 -17.93 -7.02
N THR A 274 -8.42 -18.27 -7.94
CA THR A 274 -8.39 -17.77 -9.31
C THR A 274 -8.44 -16.24 -9.29
N LEU A 275 -7.45 -15.60 -9.92
CA LEU A 275 -7.47 -14.15 -10.15
C LEU A 275 -8.71 -13.80 -10.97
N LYS A 276 -9.23 -12.59 -10.76
CA LYS A 276 -10.39 -12.14 -11.53
C LYS A 276 -9.95 -11.95 -12.98
N ASP A 277 -10.53 -12.76 -13.86
CA ASP A 277 -10.38 -12.58 -15.29
C ASP A 277 -11.15 -11.31 -15.69
N CYS A 278 -10.42 -10.22 -15.84
CA CYS A 278 -10.93 -8.96 -16.35
C CYS A 278 -10.83 -8.89 -17.89
N GLY A 279 -10.41 -9.97 -18.56
CA GLY A 279 -9.83 -9.91 -19.90
C GLY A 279 -8.51 -9.14 -19.87
N ASN A 280 -8.54 -7.86 -20.22
CA ASN A 280 -7.38 -6.97 -20.32
C ASN A 280 -6.91 -6.46 -18.93
N ALA A 281 -6.38 -7.35 -18.09
CA ALA A 281 -5.84 -7.02 -16.78
C ALA A 281 -4.47 -6.28 -16.84
N PRO A 282 -4.29 -5.15 -16.14
CA PRO A 282 -3.01 -4.41 -16.11
C PRO A 282 -1.84 -5.19 -15.44
N ALA A 283 -0.61 -4.97 -15.92
CA ALA A 283 0.57 -5.66 -15.39
C ALA A 283 0.93 -5.29 -13.95
N PRO A 284 1.59 -6.21 -13.23
CA PRO A 284 2.36 -5.94 -12.02
C PRO A 284 3.41 -4.81 -12.21
N GLY A 285 3.34 -3.71 -11.44
CA GLY A 285 4.38 -2.65 -11.37
C GLY A 285 4.17 -1.38 -12.22
N SER A 286 2.95 -1.11 -12.69
CA SER A 286 2.69 -0.33 -13.89
C SER A 286 2.30 1.16 -13.70
N GLY A 287 2.92 1.86 -12.75
CA GLY A 287 2.67 3.30 -12.57
C GLY A 287 3.64 4.23 -13.30
N SER A 288 4.92 3.87 -13.37
CA SER A 288 5.99 4.78 -13.80
C SER A 288 7.10 4.02 -14.53
N PHE A 289 7.32 4.38 -15.80
CA PHE A 289 8.52 4.02 -16.56
C PHE A 289 9.39 5.28 -16.79
N PRO A 290 10.71 5.14 -16.99
CA PRO A 290 11.57 6.29 -17.24
C PRO A 290 11.20 6.99 -18.56
N LEU A 291 11.00 8.31 -18.47
CA LEU A 291 10.97 9.24 -19.61
C LEU A 291 12.32 9.94 -19.71
N THR A 292 13.02 9.78 -20.84
CA THR A 292 14.24 10.53 -21.16
C THR A 292 13.95 11.50 -22.29
N VAL A 293 14.46 12.72 -22.21
CA VAL A 293 14.31 13.73 -23.27
C VAL A 293 15.70 14.13 -23.74
N LEU A 294 16.04 13.76 -24.98
CA LEU A 294 17.33 14.03 -25.62
C LEU A 294 17.25 15.24 -26.56
N SER A 295 16.09 15.48 -27.17
CA SER A 295 15.88 16.63 -28.05
C SER A 295 16.06 17.96 -27.33
N SER A 296 16.66 18.93 -28.01
CA SER A 296 16.83 20.31 -27.53
C SER A 296 15.63 21.23 -27.85
N HIS A 297 14.58 20.71 -28.50
CA HIS A 297 13.38 21.49 -28.81
C HIS A 297 12.66 21.90 -27.51
N ASP A 298 12.17 23.14 -27.44
CA ASP A 298 11.50 23.71 -26.25
C ASP A 298 10.26 22.90 -25.79
N GLN A 299 9.49 22.35 -26.74
CA GLN A 299 8.31 21.52 -26.47
C GLN A 299 8.61 20.03 -26.21
N ALA A 300 9.86 19.58 -26.32
CA ALA A 300 10.19 18.16 -26.22
C ALA A 300 9.80 17.55 -24.86
N ARG A 301 9.92 18.32 -23.78
CA ARG A 301 9.47 17.88 -22.44
C ARG A 301 7.95 17.76 -22.34
N ASN A 302 7.21 18.69 -22.94
CA ASN A 302 5.75 18.67 -22.91
C ASN A 302 5.20 17.49 -23.72
N ILE A 303 5.76 17.24 -24.92
CA ILE A 303 5.44 16.05 -25.72
C ILE A 303 5.80 14.77 -24.96
N GLY A 304 6.98 14.74 -24.33
CA GLY A 304 7.38 13.63 -23.48
C GLY A 304 6.38 13.34 -22.37
N GLN A 305 5.84 14.38 -21.73
CA GLN A 305 4.81 14.23 -20.70
C GLN A 305 3.50 13.67 -21.27
N SER A 306 3.06 14.09 -22.46
CA SER A 306 1.87 13.52 -23.11
C SER A 306 2.04 12.03 -23.43
N LEU A 307 3.20 11.63 -23.96
CA LEU A 307 3.49 10.23 -24.24
C LEU A 307 3.65 9.40 -22.96
N LEU A 308 4.22 10.00 -21.91
CA LEU A 308 4.28 9.39 -20.58
C LEU A 308 2.87 9.13 -20.04
N LEU A 309 1.98 10.12 -20.08
CA LEU A 309 0.58 9.97 -19.64
C LEU A 309 -0.15 8.91 -20.46
N HIS A 310 0.07 8.87 -21.78
CA HIS A 310 -0.51 7.86 -22.66
C HIS A 310 -0.06 6.45 -22.28
N GLY A 311 1.26 6.22 -22.20
CA GLY A 311 1.82 4.93 -21.83
C GLY A 311 1.48 4.52 -20.40
N GLN A 312 1.44 5.46 -19.46
CA GLN A 312 1.01 5.21 -18.08
C GLN A 312 -0.45 4.78 -18.04
N GLY A 313 -1.33 5.44 -18.82
CA GLY A 313 -2.72 5.04 -18.94
C GLY A 313 -2.87 3.63 -19.50
N ILE A 314 -2.09 3.24 -20.52
CA ILE A 314 -2.03 1.86 -21.02
C ILE A 314 -1.61 0.90 -19.90
N ASN A 315 -0.48 1.21 -19.26
CA ASN A 315 0.10 0.41 -18.20
C ASN A 315 -0.84 0.20 -17.00
N GLN A 316 -1.63 1.21 -16.64
CA GLN A 316 -2.59 1.19 -15.54
C GLN A 316 -3.96 0.62 -15.95
N GLY A 317 -4.14 0.24 -17.23
CA GLY A 317 -5.45 -0.11 -17.81
C GLY A 317 -6.45 1.04 -17.82
N ALA A 318 -6.00 2.27 -17.56
CA ALA A 318 -6.78 3.49 -17.73
C ALA A 318 -6.87 3.86 -19.22
N TYR A 319 -7.36 2.93 -20.04
CA TYR A 319 -7.40 3.05 -21.50
C TYR A 319 -8.21 4.26 -21.96
N ALA A 320 -9.28 4.62 -21.25
CA ALA A 320 -10.03 5.85 -21.54
C ALA A 320 -9.17 7.12 -21.34
N ALA A 321 -8.29 7.14 -20.32
CA ALA A 321 -7.39 8.26 -20.06
C ALA A 321 -6.22 8.28 -21.05
N ALA A 322 -5.68 7.10 -21.42
CA ALA A 322 -4.67 6.97 -22.47
C ALA A 322 -5.22 7.41 -23.83
N PHE A 323 -6.44 6.99 -24.16
CA PHE A 323 -7.13 7.31 -25.41
C PHE A 323 -7.41 8.80 -25.55
N LYS A 324 -7.69 9.50 -24.43
CA LYS A 324 -7.84 10.96 -24.39
C LYS A 324 -6.56 11.72 -24.75
N GLN A 325 -5.39 11.07 -24.77
CA GLN A 325 -4.15 11.69 -25.25
C GLN A 325 -4.09 11.76 -26.78
N PHE A 326 -5.03 11.16 -27.51
CA PHE A 326 -5.18 11.31 -28.95
C PHE A 326 -5.98 12.55 -29.32
N THR A 327 -5.73 13.13 -30.49
CA THR A 327 -6.62 14.15 -31.05
C THR A 327 -8.01 13.57 -31.34
N PRO A 328 -9.08 14.38 -31.33
CA PRO A 328 -10.42 13.92 -31.68
C PRO A 328 -10.48 13.22 -33.05
N GLU A 329 -9.71 13.70 -34.02
CA GLU A 329 -9.62 13.13 -35.36
C GLU A 329 -9.02 11.72 -35.32
N LEU A 330 -7.94 11.53 -34.55
CA LEU A 330 -7.32 10.21 -34.40
C LEU A 330 -8.22 9.25 -33.61
N GLN A 331 -8.88 9.73 -32.56
CA GLN A 331 -9.85 8.93 -31.81
C GLN A 331 -10.96 8.39 -32.72
N ALA A 332 -11.48 9.23 -33.63
CA ALA A 332 -12.51 8.82 -34.57
C ALA A 332 -12.08 7.68 -35.51
N THR A 333 -10.78 7.52 -35.78
CA THR A 333 -10.27 6.41 -36.62
C THR A 333 -10.33 5.06 -35.92
N PHE A 334 -10.34 5.03 -34.59
CA PHE A 334 -10.40 3.81 -33.79
C PHE A 334 -11.81 3.45 -33.31
N GLY A 335 -12.80 4.32 -33.55
CA GLY A 335 -14.16 4.18 -33.03
C GLY A 335 -14.25 4.67 -31.58
N ASP A 336 -13.90 3.82 -30.61
CA ASP A 336 -13.90 4.16 -29.19
C ASP A 336 -12.69 3.57 -28.44
N SER A 337 -12.55 3.94 -27.16
CA SER A 337 -11.42 3.48 -26.35
C SER A 337 -11.43 1.97 -26.11
N VAL A 338 -12.58 1.31 -26.18
CA VAL A 338 -12.72 -0.14 -25.97
C VAL A 338 -12.21 -0.89 -27.20
N ALA A 339 -12.66 -0.47 -28.39
CA ALA A 339 -12.21 -1.02 -29.67
C ALA A 339 -10.70 -0.81 -29.85
N TRP A 340 -10.20 0.39 -29.54
CA TRP A 340 -8.77 0.70 -29.60
C TRP A 340 -7.91 -0.17 -28.66
N SER A 341 -8.36 -0.39 -27.42
CA SER A 341 -7.58 -1.10 -26.40
C SER A 341 -7.69 -2.63 -26.48
N ALA A 342 -8.54 -3.17 -27.36
CA ALA A 342 -8.81 -4.60 -27.45
C ALA A 342 -7.55 -5.46 -27.65
N GLU A 343 -6.54 -4.96 -28.37
CA GLU A 343 -5.29 -5.69 -28.64
C GLU A 343 -4.13 -5.31 -27.70
N LEU A 344 -4.34 -4.34 -26.80
CA LEU A 344 -3.33 -3.83 -25.88
C LEU A 344 -3.28 -4.57 -24.54
N GLY A 345 -4.11 -5.62 -24.36
CA GLY A 345 -4.37 -6.26 -23.06
C GLY A 345 -3.15 -6.79 -22.32
N SER A 346 -2.11 -7.20 -23.05
CA SER A 346 -0.82 -7.61 -22.48
C SER A 346 0.31 -6.63 -22.77
N SER A 347 0.06 -5.49 -23.43
CA SER A 347 1.10 -4.56 -23.85
C SER A 347 1.41 -3.51 -22.81
N TYR A 348 2.67 -3.45 -22.39
CA TYR A 348 3.16 -2.56 -21.34
C TYR A 348 4.37 -1.78 -21.79
N TRP A 349 4.34 -0.46 -21.59
CA TRP A 349 5.46 0.44 -21.84
C TRP A 349 6.49 0.31 -20.70
N GLN A 350 7.75 0.09 -21.05
CA GLN A 350 8.86 -0.09 -20.12
C GLN A 350 9.79 1.14 -20.08
N LYS A 351 9.85 1.91 -21.18
CA LYS A 351 10.76 3.05 -21.33
C LYS A 351 10.34 3.92 -22.50
N VAL A 352 10.46 5.24 -22.36
CA VAL A 352 10.28 6.21 -23.46
C VAL A 352 11.48 7.15 -23.52
N GLU A 353 12.05 7.34 -24.70
CA GLU A 353 13.06 8.37 -24.96
C GLU A 353 12.64 9.25 -26.13
N ILE A 354 12.53 10.56 -25.90
CA ILE A 354 12.28 11.55 -26.94
C ILE A 354 13.62 11.90 -27.59
N VAL A 355 13.89 11.32 -28.76
CA VAL A 355 15.17 11.42 -29.46
C VAL A 355 15.29 12.78 -30.14
N ASP A 356 14.31 13.13 -30.95
CA ASP A 356 14.27 14.40 -31.66
C ASP A 356 12.84 14.93 -31.78
N VAL A 357 12.69 16.24 -31.85
CA VAL A 357 11.42 16.92 -32.10
C VAL A 357 11.67 17.98 -33.15
N THR A 358 10.84 17.97 -34.18
CA THR A 358 10.97 18.86 -35.35
C THR A 358 9.62 19.49 -35.68
N GLY A 359 9.68 20.69 -36.26
CA GLY A 359 8.50 21.46 -36.66
C GLY A 359 8.41 22.81 -35.95
N SER A 360 7.27 23.47 -36.09
CA SER A 360 6.97 24.74 -35.42
C SER A 360 5.47 25.00 -35.42
N GLY A 361 4.99 25.84 -34.49
CA GLY A 361 3.56 26.13 -34.35
C GLY A 361 2.82 24.98 -33.68
N ASP A 362 1.56 24.75 -34.06
CA ASP A 362 0.66 23.80 -33.39
C ASP A 362 0.81 22.35 -33.87
N ALA A 363 1.75 22.07 -34.77
CA ALA A 363 2.01 20.73 -35.29
C ALA A 363 3.50 20.40 -35.24
N LEU A 364 3.85 19.32 -34.52
CA LEU A 364 5.22 18.85 -34.35
C LEU A 364 5.33 17.36 -34.68
N SER A 365 6.54 16.92 -35.01
CA SER A 365 6.88 15.50 -35.14
C SER A 365 7.92 15.13 -34.10
N ALA A 366 7.72 14.03 -33.38
CA ALA A 366 8.62 13.52 -32.36
C ALA A 366 9.11 12.12 -32.69
N ASP A 367 10.42 11.96 -32.79
CA ASP A 367 11.07 10.66 -32.94
C ASP A 367 11.34 10.07 -31.55
N VAL A 368 10.88 8.84 -31.33
CA VAL A 368 10.79 8.23 -30.00
C VAL A 368 11.34 6.81 -30.02
N ASN A 369 12.25 6.50 -29.08
CA ASN A 369 12.55 5.13 -28.72
C ASN A 369 11.59 4.68 -27.63
N LEU A 370 10.78 3.66 -27.93
CA LEU A 370 9.83 3.07 -26.98
C LEU A 370 10.23 1.61 -26.75
N GLN A 371 10.28 1.17 -25.49
CA GLN A 371 10.37 -0.25 -25.18
C GLN A 371 9.04 -0.74 -24.61
N THR A 372 8.54 -1.87 -25.10
CA THR A 372 7.34 -2.52 -24.57
C THR A 372 7.60 -3.98 -24.20
N ARG A 373 6.76 -4.54 -23.33
CA ARG A 373 6.63 -5.97 -23.09
C ARG A 373 5.20 -6.40 -23.31
N GLN A 374 5.03 -7.60 -23.86
CA GLN A 374 3.72 -8.16 -24.13
C GLN A 374 3.72 -9.68 -24.17
N ASP A 375 2.53 -10.29 -24.16
CA ASP A 375 2.42 -11.71 -24.45
C ASP A 375 2.80 -11.98 -25.91
N ALA A 376 3.38 -13.15 -26.17
CA ALA A 376 3.84 -13.51 -27.51
C ALA A 376 2.72 -13.44 -28.56
N ALA A 377 1.48 -13.71 -28.17
CA ALA A 377 0.31 -13.62 -29.06
C ALA A 377 0.01 -12.19 -29.54
N HIS A 378 0.41 -11.17 -28.78
CA HIS A 378 0.21 -9.75 -29.08
C HIS A 378 1.50 -9.07 -29.58
N GLY A 379 2.62 -9.79 -29.49
CA GLY A 379 3.92 -9.33 -29.96
C GLY A 379 4.06 -9.35 -31.46
N ARG A 380 4.66 -8.30 -32.03
CA ARG A 380 5.07 -8.30 -33.45
C ARG A 380 6.01 -9.50 -33.68
N ASN A 381 5.66 -10.39 -34.61
CA ASN A 381 6.43 -11.62 -34.87
C ASN A 381 6.67 -12.50 -33.62
N GLY A 382 5.74 -12.50 -32.65
CA GLY A 382 5.88 -13.30 -31.42
C GLY A 382 6.78 -12.70 -30.34
N GLN A 383 7.26 -11.47 -30.51
CA GLN A 383 8.15 -10.80 -29.55
C GLN A 383 7.44 -10.55 -28.22
N THR A 384 8.00 -11.05 -27.11
CA THR A 384 7.51 -10.74 -25.76
C THR A 384 8.10 -9.46 -25.17
N CYS A 385 9.11 -8.91 -25.84
CA CYS A 385 9.70 -7.61 -25.58
C CYS A 385 10.10 -6.96 -26.91
N SER A 386 9.79 -5.67 -27.08
CA SER A 386 10.00 -4.96 -28.34
C SER A 386 10.64 -3.60 -28.11
N ASN A 387 11.71 -3.31 -28.86
CA ASN A 387 12.33 -2.01 -29.00
C ASN A 387 11.80 -1.36 -30.29
N TRP A 388 11.01 -0.31 -30.12
CA TRP A 388 10.37 0.47 -31.17
C TRP A 388 11.14 1.77 -31.43
N LYS A 389 11.23 2.14 -32.70
CA LYS A 389 11.66 3.46 -33.15
C LYS A 389 10.51 4.08 -33.94
N LEU A 390 9.79 4.98 -33.29
CA LEU A 390 8.52 5.52 -33.78
C LEU A 390 8.69 6.99 -34.13
N ARG A 391 7.85 7.47 -35.05
CA ARG A 391 7.58 8.90 -35.21
C ARG A 391 6.14 9.18 -34.86
N TYR A 392 5.94 10.00 -33.83
CA TYR A 392 4.64 10.53 -33.44
C TYR A 392 4.39 11.86 -34.13
N ALA A 393 3.21 12.02 -34.72
CA ALA A 393 2.68 13.33 -35.07
C ALA A 393 1.98 13.89 -33.84
N MET A 394 2.29 15.13 -33.47
CA MET A 394 1.78 15.81 -32.29
C MET A 394 1.05 17.08 -32.70
N HIS A 395 -0.09 17.37 -32.07
CA HIS A 395 -0.89 18.57 -32.32
C HIS A 395 -1.22 19.29 -31.02
N TRP A 396 -1.09 20.61 -30.98
CA TRP A 396 -1.44 21.44 -29.84
C TRP A 396 -2.92 21.83 -29.89
N ASP A 397 -3.68 21.56 -28.83
CA ASP A 397 -5.12 21.87 -28.78
C ASP A 397 -5.46 23.18 -28.05
N GLY A 398 -4.44 23.97 -27.66
CA GLY A 398 -4.60 25.15 -26.82
C GLY A 398 -4.32 24.88 -25.33
N SER A 399 -4.22 23.62 -24.91
CA SER A 399 -4.01 23.21 -23.52
C SER A 399 -2.93 22.14 -23.33
N ALA A 400 -2.84 21.18 -24.25
CA ALA A 400 -1.90 20.07 -24.20
C ALA A 400 -1.47 19.63 -25.61
N TRP A 401 -0.32 18.95 -25.67
CA TRP A 401 0.11 18.24 -26.87
C TRP A 401 -0.61 16.90 -26.96
N LEU A 402 -1.38 16.70 -28.01
CA LEU A 402 -2.09 15.45 -28.28
C LEU A 402 -1.39 14.67 -29.39
N ILE A 403 -1.48 13.35 -29.33
CA ILE A 403 -0.99 12.45 -30.37
C ILE A 403 -1.99 12.49 -31.53
N ALA A 404 -1.55 12.95 -32.68
CA ALA A 404 -2.33 13.03 -33.92
C ALA A 404 -2.10 11.82 -34.84
N GLY A 405 -1.04 11.05 -34.61
CA GLY A 405 -0.77 9.83 -35.35
C GLY A 405 0.59 9.22 -35.01
N THR A 406 0.86 8.04 -35.57
CA THR A 406 2.12 7.32 -35.36
C THR A 406 2.56 6.62 -36.64
N SER A 407 3.86 6.54 -36.88
CA SER A 407 4.44 5.86 -38.03
C SER A 407 5.77 5.16 -37.67
N LEU A 408 6.20 4.25 -38.54
CA LEU A 408 7.43 3.45 -38.41
C LEU A 408 8.46 3.82 -39.49
N PRO A 409 8.97 5.08 -39.55
CA PRO A 409 9.92 5.48 -40.59
C PRO A 409 11.28 4.77 -40.44
N PHE A 410 11.55 4.18 -39.28
CA PHE A 410 12.79 3.46 -38.95
C PHE A 410 12.66 1.94 -39.09
N GLY A 411 11.54 1.44 -39.63
CA GLY A 411 11.27 0.03 -39.83
C GLY A 411 10.58 -0.65 -38.64
N GLU A 412 10.54 -1.97 -38.69
CA GLU A 412 9.86 -2.84 -37.72
C GLU A 412 10.55 -2.85 -36.34
N PRO A 413 9.80 -3.07 -35.24
CA PRO A 413 10.42 -3.23 -33.93
C PRO A 413 11.32 -4.47 -33.87
N THR A 414 12.39 -4.34 -33.10
CA THR A 414 13.33 -5.44 -32.83
C THR A 414 13.07 -6.02 -31.44
N ALA A 415 13.40 -7.29 -31.21
CA ALA A 415 13.34 -7.84 -29.87
C ALA A 415 14.30 -7.07 -28.93
N CYS A 416 13.88 -6.87 -27.68
CA CYS A 416 14.85 -6.72 -26.59
C CYS A 416 15.28 -8.12 -26.12
#